data_AF-A0A522FGQ7-F1
#
_entry.id   AF-A0A522FGQ7-F1
#
_cell.length_a   1.000
_cell.length_b   1.000
_cell.length_c   1.000
_cell.angle_alpha   90.00
_cell.angle_beta   90.00
_cell.angle_gamma   90.00
#
_symmetry.space_group_name_H-M   'P 1'
#
loop_
_entity.id
_entity.type
_entity.pdbx_description
1 polymer ?
#
loop_
_entity_poly.entity_id
_entity_poly.type
_entity_poly.pdbx_seq_one_letter_code
_entity_poly.pdbx_strand_id
1 'polypeptide(L)'
;MLGATGRAILAYMDPTPEQLRSYVLGTKVHLNGLEAKLAATRKSGYSTSRSELISGAVAVAAPFFDRNANVAGSIGVYGPEVRMNATRQRQIAKLLLDEAAKLSAALGFGAHSG
;
A
#
# COMPACT_ATOMS: atom_id res chain seq x y z
N MET A 1 -5.59 -6.07 -8.26
CA MET A 1 -4.12 -6.07 -8.41
C MET A 1 -3.49 -6.58 -7.10
N LEU A 2 -3.16 -7.88 -7.01
CA LEU A 2 -2.56 -8.45 -5.80
C LEU A 2 -1.18 -7.82 -5.52
N GLY A 3 -0.70 -7.80 -4.26
CA GLY A 3 0.60 -7.23 -3.90
C GLY A 3 0.58 -5.89 -3.14
N ALA A 4 1.76 -5.39 -2.77
CA ALA A 4 1.91 -4.24 -1.86
C ALA A 4 1.29 -2.94 -2.40
N THR A 5 1.59 -2.55 -3.64
CA THR A 5 1.08 -1.31 -4.29
C THR A 5 -0.45 -1.29 -4.38
N GLY A 6 -1.05 -2.38 -4.88
CA GLY A 6 -2.51 -2.49 -4.96
C GLY A 6 -3.18 -2.45 -3.58
N ARG A 7 -2.58 -3.09 -2.57
CA ARG A 7 -3.07 -3.00 -1.19
C ARG A 7 -2.90 -1.61 -0.58
N ALA A 8 -1.80 -0.91 -0.86
CA ALA A 8 -1.57 0.45 -0.38
C ALA A 8 -2.68 1.38 -0.87
N ILE A 9 -3.12 1.22 -2.12
CA ILE A 9 -4.27 1.97 -2.66
C ILE A 9 -5.57 1.49 -2.01
N LEU A 10 -5.87 0.19 -2.09
CA LEU A 10 -7.15 -0.38 -1.63
C LEU A 10 -7.44 -0.09 -0.15
N ALA A 11 -6.40 0.02 0.69
CA ALA A 11 -6.54 0.31 2.11
C ALA A 11 -7.18 1.69 2.39
N TYR A 12 -7.12 2.61 1.42
CA TYR A 12 -7.61 4.00 1.52
C TYR A 12 -8.70 4.33 0.49
N MET A 13 -9.19 3.34 -0.28
CA MET A 13 -10.36 3.51 -1.16
C MET A 13 -11.71 3.36 -0.43
N ASP A 14 -11.68 3.01 0.87
CA ASP A 14 -12.85 2.66 1.68
C ASP A 14 -13.84 1.69 0.98
N PRO A 15 -13.37 0.51 0.51
CA PRO A 15 -14.21 -0.40 -0.25
C PRO A 15 -15.29 -1.05 0.64
N THR A 16 -16.49 -1.23 0.10
CA THR A 16 -17.55 -1.98 0.79
C THR A 16 -17.18 -3.47 0.93
N PRO A 17 -17.80 -4.20 1.88
CA PRO A 17 -17.60 -5.64 2.00
C PRO A 17 -17.85 -6.42 0.71
N GLU A 18 -18.82 -6.01 -0.10
CA GLU A 18 -19.17 -6.63 -1.39
C GLU A 18 -18.08 -6.37 -2.45
N GLN A 19 -17.51 -5.16 -2.45
CA GLN A 19 -16.37 -4.82 -3.31
C GLN A 19 -15.14 -5.63 -2.92
N LEU A 20 -14.87 -5.83 -1.62
CA LEU A 20 -13.78 -6.68 -1.15
C LEU A 20 -13.99 -8.16 -1.49
N ARG A 21 -15.22 -8.68 -1.35
CA ARG A 21 -15.57 -10.05 -1.79
C ARG A 21 -15.33 -10.24 -3.28
N SER A 22 -15.76 -9.27 -4.08
CA SER A 22 -15.55 -9.27 -5.54
C SER A 22 -14.07 -9.19 -5.89
N TYR A 23 -13.30 -8.41 -5.13
CA TYR A 23 -11.86 -8.26 -5.33
C TYR A 23 -11.05 -9.54 -5.13
N VAL A 24 -11.48 -10.40 -4.20
CA VAL A 24 -10.80 -11.68 -3.91
C VAL A 24 -11.35 -12.86 -4.73
N LEU A 25 -12.48 -12.68 -5.42
CA LEU A 25 -13.11 -13.72 -6.22
C LEU A 25 -12.16 -14.24 -7.30
N GLY A 26 -12.03 -15.57 -7.41
CA GLY A 26 -11.12 -16.21 -8.38
C GLY A 26 -9.63 -16.10 -8.01
N THR A 27 -9.29 -15.55 -6.84
CA THR A 27 -7.92 -15.49 -6.32
C THR A 27 -7.71 -16.50 -5.18
N LYS A 28 -6.45 -16.77 -4.83
CA LYS A 28 -6.09 -17.57 -3.63
C LYS A 28 -6.11 -16.75 -2.33
N VAL A 29 -6.61 -15.50 -2.36
CA VAL A 29 -6.59 -14.60 -1.20
C VAL A 29 -7.86 -14.79 -0.37
N HIS A 30 -7.70 -15.02 0.92
CA HIS A 30 -8.82 -15.07 1.87
C HIS A 30 -9.26 -13.67 2.27
N LEU A 31 -10.57 -13.42 2.30
CA LEU A 31 -11.18 -12.13 2.62
C LEU A 31 -10.68 -11.58 3.98
N ASN A 32 -10.82 -12.35 5.06
CA ASN A 32 -10.39 -11.94 6.40
C ASN A 32 -8.88 -11.60 6.44
N GLY A 33 -8.08 -12.35 5.68
CA GLY A 33 -6.64 -12.09 5.55
C GLY A 33 -6.34 -10.80 4.79
N LEU A 34 -7.14 -10.47 3.78
CA LEU A 34 -7.04 -9.19 3.08
C LEU A 34 -7.44 -8.04 4.02
N GLU A 35 -8.57 -8.13 4.71
CA GLU A 35 -9.05 -7.11 5.65
C GLU A 35 -8.01 -6.81 6.73
N ALA A 36 -7.40 -7.84 7.32
CA ALA A 36 -6.33 -7.68 8.30
C ALA A 36 -5.11 -6.94 7.70
N LYS A 37 -4.73 -7.27 6.45
CA LYS A 37 -3.64 -6.56 5.75
C LYS A 37 -3.99 -5.11 5.43
N LEU A 38 -5.25 -4.81 5.07
CA LEU A 38 -5.70 -3.44 4.83
C LEU A 38 -5.71 -2.61 6.12
N ALA A 39 -6.21 -3.19 7.23
CA ALA A 39 -6.16 -2.55 8.54
C ALA A 39 -4.72 -2.28 9.01
N ALA A 40 -3.82 -3.26 8.82
CA ALA A 40 -2.39 -3.08 9.10
C ALA A 40 -1.77 -1.96 8.26
N THR A 41 -2.11 -1.91 6.97
CA THR A 41 -1.64 -0.86 6.03
C THR A 41 -2.12 0.52 6.47
N ARG A 42 -3.38 0.68 6.89
CA ARG A 42 -3.89 1.94 7.44
C ARG A 42 -3.16 2.36 8.72
N LYS A 43 -2.84 1.40 9.59
CA LYS A 43 -2.13 1.66 10.86
C LYS A 43 -0.68 2.08 10.65
N SER A 44 0.01 1.51 9.67
CA SER A 44 1.44 1.76 9.42
C SER A 44 1.72 2.83 8.37
N GLY A 45 0.75 3.16 7.51
CA GLY A 45 0.91 4.01 6.34
C GLY A 45 1.57 3.32 5.14
N TYR A 46 1.90 2.03 5.22
CA TYR A 46 2.54 1.31 4.12
C TYR A 46 2.14 -0.17 4.08
N SER A 47 2.20 -0.78 2.90
CA SER A 47 1.95 -2.21 2.70
C SER A 47 3.24 -2.95 2.34
N THR A 48 3.30 -4.24 2.68
CA THR A 48 4.36 -5.15 2.21
C THR A 48 3.75 -6.38 1.57
N SER A 49 4.46 -7.00 0.63
CA SER A 49 4.12 -8.30 0.05
C SER A 49 5.36 -9.19 -0.04
N ARG A 50 5.18 -10.50 0.14
CA ARG A 50 6.21 -11.54 0.00
C ARG A 50 5.73 -12.59 -0.97
N SER A 51 6.42 -12.76 -2.09
CA SER A 51 6.14 -13.80 -3.10
C SER A 51 4.70 -13.83 -3.62
N GLU A 52 3.96 -12.73 -3.50
CA GLU A 52 2.54 -12.67 -3.92
C GLU A 52 2.37 -12.36 -5.40
N LEU A 53 3.31 -11.61 -5.98
CA LEU A 53 3.32 -11.25 -7.41
C LEU A 53 4.50 -11.90 -8.16
N ILE A 54 5.67 -11.89 -7.55
CA ILE A 54 6.90 -12.44 -8.12
C ILE A 54 7.48 -13.36 -7.06
N SER A 55 7.61 -14.65 -7.38
CA SER A 55 8.19 -15.64 -6.47
C SER A 55 9.60 -15.21 -6.05
N GLY A 56 9.88 -15.23 -4.75
CA GLY A 56 11.17 -14.82 -4.19
C GLY A 56 11.38 -13.30 -4.12
N ALA A 57 10.35 -12.49 -4.41
CA ALA A 57 10.42 -11.04 -4.29
C ALA A 57 9.62 -10.50 -3.09
N VAL A 58 10.15 -9.43 -2.51
CA VAL A 58 9.46 -8.56 -1.56
C VAL A 58 9.10 -7.27 -2.27
N ALA A 59 7.95 -6.71 -1.92
CA ALA A 59 7.61 -5.33 -2.24
C ALA A 59 7.22 -4.56 -0.98
N VAL A 60 7.55 -3.28 -0.94
CA VAL A 60 7.10 -2.31 0.06
C VAL A 60 6.48 -1.15 -0.71
N ALA A 61 5.30 -0.67 -0.29
CA ALA A 61 4.62 0.42 -0.97
C ALA A 61 3.92 1.37 0.00
N ALA A 62 3.91 2.67 -0.29
CA ALA A 62 3.22 3.71 0.45
C ALA A 62 2.22 4.47 -0.46
N PRO A 63 1.00 4.75 0.00
CA PRO A 63 0.02 5.53 -0.75
C PRO A 63 0.34 7.02 -0.69
N PHE A 64 -0.09 7.76 -1.71
CA PHE A 64 -0.09 9.22 -1.73
C PHE A 64 -1.48 9.74 -2.10
N PHE A 65 -1.78 10.97 -1.70
CA PHE A 65 -3.15 11.52 -1.67
C PHE A 65 -3.26 12.82 -2.45
N ASP A 66 -4.46 13.10 -2.96
CA ASP A 66 -4.79 14.37 -3.63
C ASP A 66 -5.27 15.45 -2.63
N ARG A 67 -5.55 16.66 -3.14
CA ARG A 67 -6.13 17.77 -2.36
C ARG A 67 -7.43 17.47 -1.61
N ASN A 68 -8.17 16.44 -2.02
CA ASN A 68 -9.44 16.06 -1.40
C ASN A 68 -9.26 14.92 -0.39
N ALA A 69 -8.02 14.59 -0.03
CA ALA A 69 -7.65 13.45 0.81
C ALA A 69 -8.02 12.07 0.21
N ASN A 70 -8.31 12.00 -1.09
CA ASN A 70 -8.49 10.72 -1.76
C ASN A 70 -7.13 10.12 -2.12
N VAL A 71 -7.03 8.80 -2.07
CA VAL A 71 -5.83 8.11 -2.53
C VAL A 71 -5.65 8.32 -4.03
N ALA A 72 -4.57 8.99 -4.42
CA ALA A 72 -4.25 9.27 -5.81
C ALA A 72 -3.39 8.16 -6.44
N GLY A 73 -2.68 7.39 -5.61
CA GLY A 73 -1.88 6.25 -6.05
C GLY A 73 -0.99 5.72 -4.94
N SER A 74 0.03 4.94 -5.32
CA SER A 74 1.09 4.53 -4.40
C SER A 74 2.43 4.41 -5.10
N ILE A 75 3.51 4.57 -4.33
CA ILE A 75 4.89 4.34 -4.76
C ILE A 75 5.43 3.10 -4.07
N GLY A 76 6.21 2.28 -4.79
CA GLY A 76 6.71 1.03 -4.24
C GLY A 76 8.08 0.61 -4.76
N VAL A 77 8.81 -0.11 -3.91
CA VAL A 77 10.11 -0.69 -4.20
C VAL A 77 9.99 -2.21 -4.18
N TYR A 78 10.56 -2.85 -5.18
CA TYR A 78 10.59 -4.30 -5.36
C TYR A 78 12.03 -4.80 -5.32
N GLY A 79 12.23 -5.99 -4.76
CA GLY A 79 13.54 -6.62 -4.78
C GLY A 79 13.53 -8.04 -4.24
N PRO A 80 14.63 -8.79 -4.41
CA PRO A 80 14.72 -10.17 -3.93
C PRO A 80 14.63 -10.25 -2.41
N GLU A 81 13.87 -11.24 -1.91
CA GLU A 81 13.63 -11.44 -0.48
C GLU A 81 14.93 -11.58 0.32
N VAL A 82 15.93 -12.26 -0.26
CA VAL A 82 17.27 -12.45 0.34
C VAL A 82 18.00 -11.13 0.63
N ARG A 83 17.66 -10.04 -0.07
CA ARG A 83 18.24 -8.69 0.16
C ARG A 83 17.28 -7.74 0.88
N MET A 84 16.04 -8.16 1.13
CA MET A 84 14.98 -7.34 1.71
C MET A 84 14.47 -7.98 3.00
N ASN A 85 15.37 -8.17 3.97
CA ASN A 85 14.98 -8.59 5.32
C ASN A 85 14.09 -7.54 6.01
N ALA A 86 13.51 -7.88 7.17
CA ALA A 86 12.57 -7.01 7.88
C ALA A 86 13.15 -5.62 8.22
N THR A 87 14.42 -5.54 8.59
CA THR A 87 15.09 -4.25 8.87
C THR A 87 15.18 -3.39 7.62
N ARG A 88 15.59 -3.98 6.49
CA ARG A 88 15.66 -3.26 5.21
C ARG A 88 14.28 -2.82 4.73
N GLN A 89 13.25 -3.65 4.91
CA GLN A 89 11.87 -3.29 4.59
C GLN A 89 11.41 -2.06 5.39
N ARG A 90 11.72 -1.98 6.69
CA ARG A 90 11.38 -0.81 7.52
C ARG A 90 12.11 0.46 7.08
N GLN A 91 13.38 0.36 6.71
CA GLN A 91 14.14 1.50 6.16
C GLN A 91 13.52 2.01 4.85
N ILE A 92 13.19 1.10 3.94
CA ILE A 92 12.53 1.41 2.68
C ILE A 92 11.15 2.01 2.93
N ALA A 93 10.37 1.47 3.86
CA ALA A 93 9.06 1.99 4.22
C ALA A 93 9.16 3.45 4.71
N LYS A 94 10.15 3.77 5.56
CA LYS A 94 10.36 5.16 6.01
C LYS A 94 10.63 6.10 4.84
N LEU A 95 11.54 5.72 3.93
CA LEU A 95 11.86 6.53 2.74
C LEU A 95 10.63 6.71 1.84
N LEU A 96 9.87 5.63 1.61
CA LEU A 96 8.64 5.70 0.82
C LEU A 96 7.57 6.58 1.45
N LEU A 97 7.42 6.57 2.77
CA LEU A 97 6.50 7.45 3.47
C LEU A 97 6.91 8.92 3.30
N ASP A 98 8.20 9.22 3.45
CA ASP A 98 8.74 10.58 3.27
C ASP A 98 8.52 11.08 1.83
N GLU A 99 8.76 10.24 0.82
CA GLU A 99 8.53 10.59 -0.59
C GLU A 99 7.03 10.67 -0.95
N ALA A 100 6.20 9.77 -0.40
CA ALA A 100 4.75 9.80 -0.62
C ALA A 100 4.11 11.06 0.00
N ALA A 101 4.63 11.53 1.13
CA ALA A 101 4.20 12.80 1.73
C ALA A 101 4.53 13.99 0.83
N LYS A 102 5.74 14.04 0.24
CA LYS A 102 6.12 15.09 -0.73
C LYS A 102 5.24 15.06 -1.97
N LEU A 103 4.96 13.88 -2.52
CA LEU A 103 4.03 13.72 -3.65
C LEU A 103 2.64 14.20 -3.28
N SER A 104 2.15 13.84 -2.10
CA SER A 104 0.83 14.29 -1.62
C SER A 104 0.78 15.82 -1.51
N ALA A 105 1.82 16.44 -0.94
CA ALA A 105 1.92 17.89 -0.84
C ALA A 105 1.95 18.56 -2.23
N ALA A 106 2.68 18.00 -3.20
CA ALA A 106 2.69 18.48 -4.58
C ALA A 106 1.32 18.37 -5.27
N LEU A 107 0.47 17.43 -4.84
CA LEU A 107 -0.92 17.28 -5.29
C LEU A 107 -1.93 18.10 -4.47
N GLY A 108 -1.45 18.94 -3.54
CA GLY A 108 -2.28 19.83 -2.72
C GLY A 108 -2.87 19.19 -1.46
N PHE A 109 -2.45 17.98 -1.07
CA PHE A 109 -2.89 17.38 0.18
C PHE A 109 -2.43 18.21 1.39
N GLY A 110 -3.35 18.50 2.31
CA GLY A 110 -3.09 19.30 3.52
C GLY A 110 -2.96 20.81 3.28
N ALA A 111 -3.02 21.28 2.04
CA ALA A 111 -3.14 22.70 1.73
C ALA A 111 -4.54 23.19 2.14
N HIS A 112 -4.61 23.81 3.31
CA HIS A 112 -5.79 24.61 3.67
C HIS A 112 -5.71 25.90 2.86
N SER A 113 -6.71 26.15 2.02
CA SER A 113 -6.96 27.49 1.51
C SER A 113 -7.18 28.41 2.71
N GLY A 114 -6.19 29.24 3.02
CA GLY A 114 -6.39 30.43 3.84
C GLY A 114 -7.24 31.45 3.12
#